data_AF-A0A0Q6AVD0-F1
#
_entry.id   AF-A0A0Q6AVD0-F1
#
_cell.length_a   1.000
_cell.length_b   1.000
_cell.length_c   1.000
_cell.angle_alpha   90.00
_cell.angle_beta   90.00
_cell.angle_gamma   90.00
#
_symmetry.space_group_name_H-M   'P 1'
#
loop_
_entity.id
_entity.type
_entity.pdbx_description
1 polymer ?
#
loop_
_entity_poly.entity_id
_entity_poly.type
_entity_poly.pdbx_seq_one_letter_code
_entity_poly.pdbx_strand_id
1 'polypeptide(L)'
;MKGTIKFEIESLLFGIENPKGKIEQVLFARKMAEYEGMPNCNRLAQLIFNDRTVNKALAGAVPLDETLVLGYEGWNDSILHLSIRSGRNAVRIATGRFPGLDIEMYKDYKEAILLNKLSEKQIEEIFNELWNNMDLIQPKPKFYV
;
A
#
# COMPACT_ATOMS: atom_id res chain seq x y z
N MET A 1 24.59 -8.36 -6.65
CA MET A 1 23.36 -8.56 -5.85
C MET A 1 22.69 -7.20 -5.65
N LYS A 2 21.50 -6.97 -6.21
CA LYS A 2 20.71 -5.79 -5.82
C LYS A 2 20.17 -6.07 -4.41
N GLY A 3 20.54 -5.22 -3.45
CA GLY A 3 20.28 -5.43 -2.03
C GLY A 3 18.79 -5.43 -1.68
N THR A 4 18.46 -6.08 -0.57
CA THR A 4 17.14 -6.04 0.07
C THR A 4 16.70 -4.59 0.24
N ILE A 5 15.48 -4.27 -0.17
CA ILE A 5 14.93 -2.93 0.03
C ILE A 5 14.70 -2.69 1.52
N LYS A 6 15.08 -1.51 2.01
CA LYS A 6 14.80 -1.09 3.39
C LYS A 6 13.59 -0.17 3.40
N PHE A 7 12.55 -0.58 4.12
CA PHE A 7 11.32 0.17 4.29
C PHE A 7 10.73 -0.07 5.68
N GLU A 8 9.85 0.84 6.09
CA GLU A 8 9.03 0.74 7.29
C GLU A 8 7.55 0.71 6.88
N ILE A 9 6.73 0.04 7.69
CA ILE A 9 5.27 -0.03 7.51
C ILE A 9 4.62 0.74 8.65
N GLU A 10 3.84 1.76 8.33
CA GLU A 10 3.07 2.53 9.30
C GLU A 10 1.57 2.38 9.03
N SER A 11 0.85 1.68 9.92
CA SER A 11 -0.62 1.68 9.89
C SER A 11 -1.18 3.09 10.04
N LEU A 12 -2.07 3.46 9.12
CA LEU A 12 -2.73 4.77 9.07
C LEU A 12 -4.12 4.74 9.70
N LEU A 13 -4.59 3.55 10.08
CA LEU A 13 -5.87 3.38 10.76
C LEU A 13 -5.65 3.32 12.28
N PHE A 14 -6.56 3.95 13.01
CA PHE A 14 -6.64 3.92 14.46
C PHE A 14 -8.08 3.71 14.92
N GLY A 15 -8.25 3.07 16.08
CA GLY A 15 -9.56 2.67 16.60
C GLY A 15 -9.96 1.30 16.07
N ILE A 16 -10.09 0.33 16.98
CA ILE A 16 -10.27 -1.10 16.65
C ILE A 16 -11.70 -1.36 16.15
N GLU A 17 -12.71 -0.82 16.82
CA GLU A 17 -14.12 -1.02 16.46
C GLU A 17 -14.58 -0.12 15.30
N ASN A 18 -14.03 1.08 15.21
CA ASN A 18 -14.35 2.07 14.17
C ASN A 18 -13.06 2.69 13.64
N PRO A 19 -12.36 2.02 12.71
CA PRO A 19 -11.12 2.50 12.14
C PRO A 19 -11.27 3.90 11.53
N LYS A 20 -10.39 4.81 11.96
CA LYS A 20 -10.28 6.19 11.49
C LYS A 20 -8.84 6.44 11.06
N GLY A 21 -8.65 7.38 10.15
CA GLY A 21 -7.33 7.78 9.66
C GLY A 21 -7.39 9.23 9.21
N LYS A 22 -6.28 9.75 8.66
CA LYS A 22 -6.32 11.07 8.01
C LYS A 22 -7.36 11.04 6.90
N ILE A 23 -8.22 12.07 6.86
CA ILE A 23 -9.41 12.08 6.00
C ILE A 23 -9.07 11.82 4.53
N GLU A 24 -7.95 12.36 4.04
CA GLU A 24 -7.50 12.20 2.66
C GLU A 24 -7.13 10.76 2.32
N GLN A 25 -6.37 10.10 3.19
CA GLN A 25 -5.94 8.70 3.02
C GLN A 25 -7.14 7.74 3.14
N VAL A 26 -8.07 8.02 4.06
CA VAL A 26 -9.29 7.21 4.22
C VAL A 26 -10.23 7.37 3.03
N LEU A 27 -10.44 8.59 2.54
CA LEU A 27 -11.25 8.84 1.34
C LEU A 27 -10.63 8.19 0.11
N PHE A 28 -9.30 8.26 -0.01
CA PHE A 28 -8.56 7.55 -1.06
C PHE A 28 -8.79 6.04 -0.98
N ALA A 29 -8.60 5.45 0.21
CA ALA A 29 -8.76 4.00 0.41
C ALA A 29 -10.18 3.51 0.09
N ARG A 30 -11.21 4.28 0.50
CA ARG A 30 -12.61 3.99 0.16
C ARG A 30 -12.87 4.05 -1.34
N LYS A 31 -12.41 5.10 -2.01
CA LYS A 31 -12.57 5.24 -3.47
C LYS A 31 -11.89 4.09 -4.23
N MET A 32 -10.68 3.71 -3.80
CA MET A 32 -9.99 2.56 -4.38
C MET A 32 -10.75 1.26 -4.13
N ALA A 33 -11.25 1.04 -2.90
CA ALA A 33 -12.03 -0.16 -2.58
C ALA A 33 -13.29 -0.26 -3.44
N GLU A 34 -14.04 0.83 -3.60
CA GLU A 34 -15.22 0.89 -4.49
C GLU A 34 -14.86 0.57 -5.94
N TYR A 35 -13.76 1.13 -6.45
CA TYR A 35 -13.30 0.87 -7.82
C TYR A 35 -12.89 -0.58 -8.06
N GLU A 36 -12.27 -1.22 -7.06
CA GLU A 36 -11.85 -2.62 -7.12
C GLU A 36 -12.99 -3.62 -6.80
N GLY A 37 -14.20 -3.12 -6.49
CA GLY A 37 -15.31 -3.97 -6.04
C GLY A 37 -15.04 -4.62 -4.67
N MET A 38 -14.14 -4.04 -3.87
CA MET A 38 -13.83 -4.47 -2.52
C MET A 38 -14.86 -3.87 -1.56
N PRO A 39 -15.76 -4.69 -0.96
CA PRO A 39 -16.86 -4.17 -0.16
C PRO A 39 -16.39 -3.50 1.14
N ASN A 40 -15.26 -3.94 1.69
CA ASN A 40 -14.71 -3.42 2.94
C ASN A 40 -13.18 -3.28 2.85
N CYS A 41 -12.67 -2.05 2.94
CA CYS A 41 -11.25 -1.79 3.17
C CYS A 41 -11.02 -1.60 4.67
N ASN A 42 -10.39 -2.60 5.30
CA ASN A 42 -10.10 -2.61 6.73
C ASN A 42 -8.60 -2.57 7.07
N ARG A 43 -7.74 -2.51 6.05
CA ARG A 43 -6.29 -2.31 6.18
C ARG A 43 -5.88 -1.09 5.36
N LEU A 44 -5.13 -0.20 5.98
CA LEU A 44 -4.53 0.95 5.29
C LEU A 44 -3.25 1.34 6.04
N ALA A 45 -2.13 1.30 5.32
CA ALA A 45 -0.81 1.60 5.83
C ALA A 45 0.03 2.34 4.78
N GLN A 46 1.03 3.05 5.26
CA GLN A 46 2.03 3.73 4.43
C GLN A 46 3.32 2.92 4.42
N LEU A 47 3.94 2.80 3.25
CA LEU A 47 5.33 2.33 3.13
C LEU A 47 6.28 3.53 3.10
N ILE A 48 7.24 3.53 4.04
CA ILE A 48 8.26 4.56 4.15
C ILE A 48 9.58 3.93 3.73
N PHE A 49 10.05 4.27 2.53
CA PHE A 49 11.32 3.77 2.01
C PHE A 49 12.50 4.61 2.53
N ASN A 50 13.60 3.95 2.90
CA ASN A 50 14.83 4.65 3.26
C ASN A 50 15.36 5.48 2.08
N ASP A 51 15.26 4.95 0.86
CA ASP A 51 15.48 5.72 -0.35
C ASP A 51 14.21 6.49 -0.71
N ARG A 52 14.24 7.80 -0.46
CA ARG A 52 13.11 8.72 -0.70
C ARG A 52 12.79 8.92 -2.18
N THR A 53 13.61 8.42 -3.10
CA THR A 53 13.38 8.51 -4.55
C THR A 53 12.53 7.36 -5.10
N VAL A 54 12.34 6.30 -4.32
CA VAL A 54 11.47 5.18 -4.68
C VAL A 54 10.05 5.68 -4.93
N ASN A 55 9.49 5.28 -6.07
CA ASN A 55 8.14 5.65 -6.51
C ASN A 55 7.89 7.16 -6.59
N LYS A 56 8.94 7.96 -6.76
CA LYS A 56 8.81 9.41 -6.98
C LYS A 56 8.78 9.75 -8.46
N ALA A 57 8.03 10.82 -8.76
CA ALA A 57 7.95 11.37 -10.09
C ALA A 57 9.28 12.03 -10.50
N LEU A 58 9.57 12.03 -11.80
CA LEU A 58 10.66 12.85 -12.35
C LEU A 58 10.38 14.35 -12.15
N ALA A 59 11.43 15.17 -12.17
CA ALA A 59 11.29 16.62 -12.13
C ALA A 59 10.38 17.09 -13.28
N GLY A 60 9.35 17.89 -12.96
CA GLY A 60 8.36 18.38 -13.93
C GLY A 60 7.16 17.47 -14.17
N ALA A 61 7.13 16.25 -13.60
CA ALA A 61 5.96 15.38 -13.64
C ALA A 61 5.00 15.61 -12.45
N VAL A 62 3.82 15.00 -12.51
CA VAL A 62 2.79 15.12 -11.46
C VAL A 62 3.35 14.61 -10.12
N PRO A 63 3.26 15.38 -9.02
CA PRO A 63 3.76 14.96 -7.73
C PRO A 63 3.10 13.66 -7.24
N LEU A 64 3.93 12.77 -6.69
CA LEU A 64 3.51 11.53 -6.03
C LEU A 64 3.76 11.66 -4.53
N ASP A 65 2.70 11.48 -3.75
CA ASP A 65 2.66 11.78 -2.33
C ASP A 65 3.31 10.65 -1.53
N GLU A 66 2.72 9.46 -1.63
CA GLU A 66 3.01 8.33 -0.74
C GLU A 66 2.75 6.99 -1.42
N THR A 67 3.48 5.96 -1.00
CA THR A 67 3.16 4.57 -1.35
C THR A 67 2.34 3.96 -0.23
N LEU A 68 1.17 3.44 -0.57
CA LEU A 68 0.19 2.93 0.37
C LEU A 68 -0.07 1.44 0.12
N VAL A 69 -0.28 0.73 1.21
CA VAL A 69 -0.90 -0.59 1.24
C VAL A 69 -2.34 -0.37 1.69
N LEU A 70 -3.30 -0.89 0.94
CA LEU A 70 -4.70 -0.85 1.31
C LEU A 70 -5.38 -2.16 0.94
N GLY A 71 -6.38 -2.57 1.70
CA GLY A 71 -7.07 -3.79 1.36
C GLY A 71 -7.98 -4.33 2.43
N TYR A 72 -8.27 -5.61 2.26
CA TYR A 72 -9.13 -6.40 3.11
C TYR A 72 -8.34 -7.57 3.70
N GLU A 73 -8.49 -7.78 5.00
CA GLU A 73 -8.15 -9.02 5.69
C GLU A 73 -9.41 -9.58 6.35
N GLY A 74 -9.77 -10.80 5.97
CA GLY A 74 -10.80 -11.63 6.58
C GLY A 74 -10.21 -12.66 7.54
N TRP A 75 -10.99 -13.68 7.90
CA TRP A 75 -10.51 -14.74 8.78
C TRP A 75 -9.43 -15.60 8.11
N ASN A 76 -9.64 -15.99 6.84
CA ASN A 76 -8.79 -16.96 6.13
C ASN A 76 -8.17 -16.39 4.85
N ASP A 77 -8.49 -15.16 4.48
CA ASP A 77 -8.13 -14.56 3.22
C ASP A 77 -7.71 -13.11 3.38
N SER A 78 -6.82 -12.66 2.51
CA SER A 78 -6.53 -11.23 2.38
C SER A 78 -6.29 -10.85 0.93
N ILE A 79 -6.72 -9.63 0.58
CA ILE A 79 -6.45 -8.98 -0.69
C ILE A 79 -5.83 -7.63 -0.36
N LEU A 80 -4.56 -7.46 -0.70
CA LEU A 80 -3.80 -6.26 -0.43
C LEU A 80 -3.36 -5.61 -1.74
N HIS A 81 -3.61 -4.32 -1.87
CA HIS A 81 -3.17 -3.51 -2.99
C HIS A 81 -2.02 -2.61 -2.56
N LEU A 82 -0.96 -2.63 -3.36
CA LEU A 82 0.14 -1.69 -3.28
C LEU A 82 -0.08 -0.58 -4.31
N SER A 83 -0.12 0.67 -3.88
CA SER A 83 -0.47 1.81 -4.75
C SER A 83 0.36 3.05 -4.43
N ILE A 84 0.67 3.86 -5.45
CA ILE A 84 1.25 5.19 -5.27
C ILE A 84 0.12 6.21 -5.33
N ARG A 85 -0.11 6.96 -4.25
CA ARG A 85 -1.11 8.03 -4.21
C ARG A 85 -0.56 9.30 -4.85
N SER A 86 -1.41 9.97 -5.63
CA SER A 86 -1.21 11.33 -6.16
C SER A 86 -2.50 12.12 -5.99
N GLY A 87 -2.60 12.88 -4.90
CA GLY A 87 -3.84 13.56 -4.52
C GLY A 87 -5.01 12.56 -4.39
N ARG A 88 -5.99 12.66 -5.29
CA ARG A 88 -7.19 11.79 -5.37
C ARG A 88 -7.05 10.62 -6.35
N ASN A 89 -5.90 10.48 -6.99
CA ASN A 89 -5.59 9.45 -7.99
C ASN A 89 -4.54 8.48 -7.46
N ALA A 90 -4.41 7.34 -8.14
CA ALA A 90 -3.45 6.30 -7.81
C ALA A 90 -2.74 5.79 -9.07
N VAL A 91 -1.48 5.38 -8.92
CA VAL A 91 -0.86 4.38 -9.79
C VAL A 91 -0.85 3.06 -9.03
N ARG A 92 -1.59 2.07 -9.51
CA ARG A 92 -1.60 0.73 -8.92
C ARG A 92 -0.31 0.03 -9.26
N ILE A 93 0.41 -0.46 -8.24
CA ILE A 93 1.65 -1.20 -8.41
C ILE A 93 1.33 -2.67 -8.61
N ALA A 94 0.67 -3.27 -7.62
CA ALA A 94 0.37 -4.69 -7.60
C ALA A 94 -0.76 -5.04 -6.62
N THR A 95 -1.35 -6.22 -6.82
CA THR A 95 -2.32 -6.84 -5.92
C THR A 95 -1.78 -8.18 -5.45
N GLY A 96 -1.67 -8.36 -4.15
CA GLY A 96 -1.32 -9.63 -3.50
C GLY A 96 -2.57 -10.30 -2.93
N ARG A 97 -2.69 -11.62 -3.10
CA ARG A 97 -3.78 -12.43 -2.55
C ARG A 97 -3.25 -13.55 -1.65
N PHE A 98 -3.78 -13.66 -0.44
CA PHE A 98 -3.52 -14.76 0.49
C PHE A 98 -4.80 -15.60 0.68
N PRO A 99 -4.73 -16.95 0.77
CA PRO A 99 -3.52 -17.79 0.89
C PRO A 99 -2.87 -18.20 -0.43
N GLY A 100 -3.39 -17.77 -1.59
CA GLY A 100 -2.82 -18.14 -2.90
C GLY A 100 -1.37 -17.71 -3.11
N LEU A 101 -0.90 -16.70 -2.36
CA LEU A 101 0.40 -16.04 -2.52
C LEU A 101 0.60 -15.48 -3.94
N ASP A 102 -0.50 -15.23 -4.64
CA ASP A 102 -0.51 -14.70 -5.99
C ASP A 102 -0.26 -13.19 -5.94
N ILE A 103 0.71 -12.72 -6.72
CA ILE A 103 1.04 -11.31 -6.86
C ILE A 103 0.86 -10.91 -8.32
N GLU A 104 -0.11 -10.02 -8.55
CA GLU A 104 -0.45 -9.49 -9.86
C GLU A 104 0.08 -8.06 -9.99
N MET A 105 1.05 -7.83 -10.88
CA MET A 105 1.58 -6.50 -11.15
C MET A 105 0.85 -5.79 -12.28
N TYR A 106 0.48 -4.53 -12.08
CA TYR A 106 -0.28 -3.77 -13.06
C TYR A 106 0.62 -3.15 -14.14
N LYS A 107 0.11 -3.16 -15.37
CA LYS A 107 0.77 -2.60 -16.56
C LYS A 107 1.08 -1.11 -16.39
N ASP A 108 0.15 -0.34 -15.83
CA ASP A 108 0.31 1.10 -15.61
C ASP A 108 1.58 1.42 -14.81
N TYR A 109 1.90 0.63 -13.79
CA TYR A 109 3.14 0.78 -13.04
C TYR A 109 4.38 0.34 -13.83
N LYS A 110 4.28 -0.77 -14.57
CA LYS A 110 5.37 -1.24 -15.44
C LYS A 110 5.76 -0.18 -16.47
N GLU A 111 4.80 0.61 -16.94
CA GLU A 111 4.98 1.65 -17.96
C GLU A 111 5.21 3.06 -17.38
N ALA A 112 4.83 3.33 -16.12
CA ALA A 112 5.00 4.64 -15.49
C ALA A 112 6.46 5.14 -15.54
N ILE A 113 6.69 6.43 -15.71
CA ILE A 113 8.06 6.97 -15.69
C ILE A 113 8.33 7.53 -14.29
N LEU A 114 9.14 6.82 -13.51
CA LEU A 114 9.46 7.11 -12.10
C LEU A 114 10.98 7.17 -11.91
N LEU A 115 11.44 7.93 -10.90
CA LEU A 115 12.87 8.05 -10.55
C LEU A 115 13.48 6.69 -10.23
N ASN A 116 12.84 5.94 -9.32
CA ASN A 116 13.22 4.58 -8.99
C ASN A 116 11.95 3.74 -8.82
N LYS A 117 11.88 2.63 -9.57
CA LYS A 117 10.82 1.63 -9.41
C LYS A 117 11.27 0.49 -8.51
N LEU A 118 10.31 -0.06 -7.80
CA LEU A 118 10.41 -1.38 -7.21
C LEU A 118 10.52 -2.40 -8.35
N SER A 119 11.49 -3.29 -8.23
CA SER A 119 11.56 -4.51 -9.03
C SER A 119 10.50 -5.51 -8.58
N GLU A 120 10.17 -6.49 -9.44
CA GLU A 120 9.20 -7.54 -9.11
C GLU A 120 9.59 -8.26 -7.81
N LYS A 121 10.87 -8.61 -7.66
CA LYS A 121 11.42 -9.20 -6.42
C LYS A 121 11.19 -8.32 -5.18
N GLN A 122 11.34 -7.00 -5.28
CA GLN A 122 11.11 -6.11 -4.13
C GLN A 122 9.63 -6.01 -3.78
N ILE A 123 8.74 -6.11 -4.78
CA ILE A 123 7.29 -6.15 -4.56
C ILE A 123 6.91 -7.46 -3.86
N GLU A 124 7.48 -8.59 -4.29
CA GLU A 124 7.33 -9.88 -3.61
C GLU A 124 7.83 -9.84 -2.17
N GLU A 125 9.02 -9.25 -1.94
CA GLU A 125 9.56 -9.04 -0.59
C GLU A 125 8.60 -8.23 0.30
N ILE A 126 7.98 -7.17 -0.23
CA ILE A 126 6.99 -6.36 0.49
C ILE A 126 5.74 -7.18 0.85
N PHE A 127 5.15 -7.92 -0.10
CA PHE A 127 3.94 -8.72 0.18
C PHE A 127 4.22 -9.84 1.17
N ASN A 128 5.35 -10.53 1.06
CA ASN A 128 5.76 -11.54 2.01
C ASN A 128 5.93 -10.96 3.43
N GLU A 129 6.55 -9.79 3.56
CA GLU A 129 6.67 -9.11 4.85
C GLU A 129 5.30 -8.77 5.45
N LEU A 130 4.37 -8.27 4.62
CA LEU A 130 3.01 -7.94 5.06
C LEU A 130 2.25 -9.18 5.52
N TRP A 131 2.27 -10.28 4.76
CA TRP A 131 1.57 -11.51 5.12
C TRP A 131 2.14 -12.18 6.37
N ASN A 132 3.45 -12.09 6.58
CA ASN A 132 4.10 -12.61 7.77
C ASN A 132 3.87 -11.74 9.01
N ASN A 133 3.54 -10.46 8.83
CA ASN A 133 3.40 -9.47 9.91
C ASN A 133 2.14 -8.60 9.68
N MET A 134 0.98 -9.25 9.56
CA MET A 134 -0.29 -8.57 9.28
C MET A 134 -0.68 -7.54 10.36
N ASP A 135 -0.18 -7.70 11.58
CA ASP A 135 -0.32 -6.76 12.69
C ASP A 135 0.26 -5.37 12.39
N LEU A 136 1.26 -5.26 11.50
CA LEU A 136 1.84 -3.97 11.11
C LEU A 136 0.86 -3.05 10.38
N ILE A 137 -0.16 -3.62 9.72
CA ILE A 137 -1.18 -2.89 8.96
C ILE A 137 -2.56 -2.90 9.62
N GLN A 138 -2.67 -3.48 10.82
CA GLN A 138 -3.90 -3.44 11.60
C GLN A 138 -4.18 -2.04 12.15
N PRO A 139 -5.47 -1.67 12.33
CA PRO A 139 -5.81 -0.45 13.05
C PRO A 139 -5.20 -0.43 14.44
N LYS A 140 -4.44 0.61 14.77
CA LYS A 140 -3.82 0.75 16.09
C LYS A 140 -4.82 1.26 17.14
N PRO A 141 -4.69 0.88 18.42
CA PRO A 141 -5.47 1.49 19.48
C PRO A 141 -5.20 3.00 19.52
N LYS A 142 -6.24 3.79 19.73
CA LYS A 142 -6.12 5.25 19.86
C LYS A 142 -5.60 5.53 21.27
N PHE A 143 -4.29 5.73 21.42
CA PHE A 143 -3.76 6.28 22.67
C PHE A 143 -4.13 7.77 22.70
N TYR A 144 -5.03 8.15 23.59
CA TYR A 144 -5.15 9.56 24.00
C TYR A 144 -3.87 9.87 24.77
N VAL A 145 -3.00 10.69 24.21
CA VAL A 145 -1.97 11.42 24.97
C VAL A 145 -2.49 12.82 25.19
#